data_AF-A0A453P4U3-F1
#
_entry.id   AF-A0A453P4U3-F1
#
_cell.length_a   1.000
_cell.length_b   1.000
_cell.length_c   1.000
_cell.angle_alpha   90.00
_cell.angle_beta   90.00
_cell.angle_gamma   90.00
#
_symmetry.space_group_name_H-M   'P 1'
#
loop_
_entity.id
_entity.type
_entity.pdbx_description
1 polymer ?
#
loop_
_entity_poly.entity_id
_entity_poly.type
_entity_poly.pdbx_seq_one_letter_code
_entity_poly.pdbx_strand_id
1 'polypeptide(L)'
;MKYIKIAAMLPEKTVRDVAMRCQWMAEKQNTRRRKTEEHNVGRKIKDRKDKMVEASLWTNNRSVPTDTRGSSVTTASDIDRAMLNVLEENARLLNQIEANILTSQAQNNIDLFHRTRSNINNLLQSMSQIPGIMSKMPRLPISVDEKLCSYLLPGVNLVNALLL
;
A
#
# COMPACT_ATOMS: atom_id res chain seq x y z
N MET A 1 -24.18 -28.08 9.63
CA MET A 1 -23.46 -29.37 9.78
C MET A 1 -22.14 -29.51 9.01
N LYS A 2 -21.89 -28.77 7.91
CA LYS A 2 -20.66 -28.96 7.08
C LYS A 2 -19.34 -28.73 7.83
N TYR A 3 -19.25 -27.69 8.67
CA TYR A 3 -18.01 -27.34 9.39
C TYR A 3 -17.70 -28.26 10.58
N ILE A 4 -18.73 -28.81 11.22
CA ILE A 4 -18.59 -29.71 12.37
C ILE A 4 -17.88 -31.00 11.95
N LYS A 5 -18.26 -31.56 10.79
CA LYS A 5 -17.64 -32.77 10.25
C LYS A 5 -16.15 -32.58 9.92
N ILE A 6 -15.77 -31.40 9.44
CA ILE A 6 -14.37 -31.07 9.12
C ILE A 6 -13.55 -30.82 10.39
N ALA A 7 -14.12 -30.12 11.38
CA ALA A 7 -13.47 -29.90 12.66
C ALA A 7 -13.19 -31.21 13.41
N ALA A 8 -14.10 -32.19 13.29
CA ALA A 8 -13.87 -33.53 13.86
C ALA A 8 -12.65 -34.27 13.25
N MET A 9 -12.20 -33.89 12.05
CA MET A 9 -10.98 -34.42 11.43
C MET A 9 -9.73 -33.60 11.75
N LEU A 10 -9.87 -32.46 12.44
CA LEU A 10 -8.80 -31.52 12.76
C LEU A 10 -8.82 -31.25 14.28
N PRO A 11 -8.22 -32.13 15.10
CA PRO A 11 -8.36 -32.10 16.57
C PRO A 11 -7.87 -30.80 17.21
N GLU A 12 -6.91 -30.12 16.56
CA GLU A 12 -6.34 -28.85 17.02
C GLU A 12 -7.10 -27.60 16.52
N LYS A 13 -8.30 -27.76 15.95
CA LYS A 13 -9.06 -26.67 15.34
C LYS A 13 -10.52 -26.73 15.73
N THR A 14 -11.09 -25.57 16.05
CA THR A 14 -12.51 -25.47 16.41
C THR A 14 -13.40 -25.36 15.19
N VAL A 15 -14.69 -25.66 15.36
CA VAL A 15 -15.72 -25.45 14.32
C VAL A 15 -15.71 -23.99 13.82
N ARG A 16 -15.42 -23.03 14.71
CA ARG A 16 -15.30 -21.60 14.38
C ARG A 16 -14.13 -21.34 13.44
N ASP A 17 -12.95 -21.91 13.72
CA ASP A 17 -11.75 -21.73 12.90
C ASP A 17 -11.97 -22.27 11.47
N VAL A 18 -12.61 -23.44 11.39
CA VAL A 18 -12.97 -24.07 10.11
C VAL A 18 -13.98 -23.20 9.35
N ALA A 19 -15.02 -22.69 10.00
CA ALA A 19 -16.01 -21.83 9.37
C ALA A 19 -15.39 -20.54 8.84
N MET A 20 -14.57 -19.87 9.65
CA MET A 20 -13.83 -18.65 9.27
C MET A 20 -12.94 -18.89 8.05
N ARG A 21 -12.21 -20.01 8.02
CA ARG A 21 -11.35 -20.35 6.89
C ARG A 21 -12.14 -20.65 5.61
N CYS A 22 -13.26 -21.37 5.71
CA CYS A 22 -14.12 -21.65 4.56
C CYS A 22 -14.73 -20.36 3.98
N GLN A 23 -15.17 -19.42 4.81
CA GLN A 23 -15.69 -18.13 4.36
C GLN A 23 -14.61 -17.32 3.63
N TRP A 24 -13.42 -17.21 4.22
CA TRP A 24 -12.29 -16.51 3.62
C TRP A 24 -11.92 -17.05 2.23
N MET A 25 -11.91 -18.39 2.09
CA MET A 25 -11.61 -19.04 0.81
C MET A 25 -12.74 -18.83 -0.22
N ALA A 26 -14.00 -18.79 0.20
CA ALA A 26 -15.15 -18.52 -0.67
C ALA A 26 -15.18 -17.07 -1.17
N GLU A 27 -14.86 -16.11 -0.30
CA GLU A 27 -14.79 -14.68 -0.64
C GLU A 27 -13.63 -14.37 -1.59
N LYS A 28 -12.48 -15.03 -1.39
CA LYS A 28 -11.33 -15.00 -2.32
C LYS A 28 -11.65 -15.64 -3.67
N GLN A 29 -12.54 -16.64 -3.72
CA GLN A 29 -12.94 -17.27 -4.98
C GLN A 29 -13.98 -16.45 -5.74
N ASN A 30 -14.92 -15.80 -5.04
CA ASN A 30 -15.95 -14.95 -5.66
C ASN A 30 -15.36 -13.68 -6.30
N THR A 31 -14.34 -13.09 -5.67
CA THR A 31 -13.56 -11.97 -6.24
C THR A 31 -12.74 -12.37 -7.47
N ARG A 32 -12.33 -13.64 -7.59
CA ARG A 32 -11.68 -14.18 -8.80
C ARG A 32 -12.66 -14.49 -9.92
N ARG A 33 -13.86 -15.02 -9.61
CA ARG A 33 -14.88 -15.35 -10.62
C ARG A 33 -15.48 -14.11 -11.29
N ARG A 34 -15.65 -13.01 -10.57
CA ARG A 34 -16.11 -11.73 -11.15
C ARG A 34 -15.13 -11.11 -12.16
N LYS A 35 -13.86 -11.56 -12.23
CA LYS A 35 -12.88 -11.07 -13.22
C LYS A 35 -12.81 -11.88 -14.52
N THR A 36 -13.56 -12.97 -14.66
CA THR A 36 -13.45 -13.86 -15.85
C THR A 36 -14.71 -13.88 -16.72
N GLU A 37 -15.81 -13.26 -16.29
CA GLU A 37 -17.12 -13.39 -16.95
C GLU A 37 -17.49 -12.24 -17.90
N GLU A 38 -16.63 -11.23 -18.09
CA GLU A 38 -16.93 -10.08 -18.97
C GLU A 38 -16.37 -10.19 -20.40
N HIS A 39 -15.73 -11.30 -20.76
CA HIS A 39 -15.05 -11.39 -22.06
C HIS A 39 -15.41 -12.63 -22.88
N ASN A 40 -16.71 -12.94 -23.07
CA ASN A 40 -17.12 -13.91 -24.11
C ASN A 40 -18.55 -13.68 -24.64
N VAL A 41 -18.61 -13.35 -25.94
CA VAL A 41 -19.65 -13.69 -26.93
C VAL A 41 -20.94 -12.83 -27.00
N GLY A 42 -20.82 -11.72 -27.74
CA GLY A 42 -21.39 -11.53 -29.10
C GLY A 42 -22.78 -12.09 -29.51
N ARG A 43 -23.65 -11.14 -29.89
CA ARG A 43 -24.80 -11.18 -30.84
C ARG A 43 -26.15 -11.81 -30.39
N LYS A 44 -27.15 -10.94 -30.15
CA LYS A 44 -28.33 -10.82 -31.03
C LYS A 44 -29.17 -9.57 -30.73
N ILE A 45 -29.61 -8.95 -31.82
CA ILE A 45 -30.44 -7.75 -31.98
C ILE A 45 -31.87 -7.98 -31.47
N LYS A 46 -32.42 -7.03 -30.68
CA LYS A 46 -33.79 -6.51 -30.87
C LYS A 46 -34.01 -5.19 -30.11
N ASP A 47 -34.25 -4.15 -30.91
CA ASP A 47 -34.69 -2.80 -30.59
C ASP A 47 -35.72 -2.70 -29.46
N ARG A 48 -35.45 -1.81 -28.48
CA ARG A 48 -36.42 -0.86 -27.91
C ARG A 48 -35.70 0.23 -27.10
N LYS A 49 -35.55 1.38 -27.77
CA LYS A 49 -35.45 2.76 -27.26
C LYS A 49 -35.93 2.95 -25.81
N ASP A 50 -35.04 3.38 -24.91
CA ASP A 50 -35.14 4.68 -24.24
C ASP A 50 -34.02 4.92 -23.20
N LYS A 51 -33.43 6.13 -23.30
CA LYS A 51 -32.83 6.96 -22.23
C LYS A 51 -31.49 6.56 -21.57
N MET A 52 -30.45 7.25 -22.04
CA MET A 52 -29.67 8.25 -21.28
C MET A 52 -28.87 7.82 -20.03
N VAL A 53 -27.56 8.05 -20.16
CA VAL A 53 -26.54 8.34 -19.13
C VAL A 53 -25.93 7.16 -18.39
N GLU A 54 -24.61 7.12 -18.57
CA GLU A 54 -23.57 6.25 -18.08
C GLU A 54 -23.24 6.48 -16.61
N ALA A 55 -22.79 5.40 -15.97
CA ALA A 55 -21.95 5.31 -14.78
C ALA A 55 -22.41 5.99 -13.48
N SER A 56 -22.67 5.15 -12.47
CA SER A 56 -21.95 5.15 -11.16
C SER A 56 -22.86 4.57 -10.07
N LEU A 57 -22.71 3.28 -9.78
CA LEU A 57 -23.33 2.63 -8.62
C LEU A 57 -22.27 2.23 -7.61
N TRP A 58 -21.89 3.16 -6.73
CA TRP A 58 -21.89 2.95 -5.28
C TRP A 58 -21.62 4.28 -4.56
N THR A 59 -22.62 5.15 -4.50
CA THR A 59 -22.72 6.18 -3.46
C THR A 59 -23.72 5.68 -2.43
N ASN A 60 -23.25 5.30 -1.23
CA ASN A 60 -24.14 5.28 -0.07
C ASN A 60 -23.37 5.47 1.24
N ASN A 61 -23.05 6.73 1.55
CA ASN A 61 -22.60 7.13 2.88
C ASN A 61 -23.12 8.54 3.18
N ARG A 62 -24.39 8.59 3.61
CA ARG A 62 -25.00 9.52 4.58
C ARG A 62 -24.32 10.89 4.76
N SER A 63 -24.96 11.91 4.22
CA SER A 63 -24.75 13.32 4.57
C SER A 63 -25.29 13.66 5.96
N VAL A 64 -24.47 14.28 6.80
CA VAL A 64 -24.90 15.16 7.90
C VAL A 64 -24.19 16.50 7.66
N PRO A 65 -24.91 17.63 7.55
CA PRO A 65 -24.26 18.92 7.35
C PRO A 65 -23.88 19.53 8.70
N THR A 66 -22.64 19.99 8.84
CA THR A 66 -22.32 21.04 9.81
C THR A 66 -21.26 21.94 9.19
N ASP A 67 -21.73 23.10 8.73
CA ASP A 67 -20.93 24.25 8.36
C ASP A 67 -20.13 24.74 9.57
N THR A 68 -18.80 24.78 9.50
CA THR A 68 -18.01 25.97 9.88
C THR A 68 -16.56 25.87 9.41
N ARG A 69 -16.26 26.64 8.35
CA ARG A 69 -15.05 27.46 8.13
C ARG A 69 -13.75 27.08 8.86
N GLY A 70 -12.74 26.72 8.06
CA GLY A 70 -11.34 27.09 8.32
C GLY A 70 -10.44 25.99 8.86
N SER A 71 -10.02 25.05 8.01
CA SER A 71 -8.66 24.49 8.05
C SER A 71 -8.42 23.67 6.78
N SER A 72 -7.19 23.66 6.30
CA SER A 72 -6.73 22.84 5.18
C SER A 72 -6.87 21.35 5.54
N VAL A 73 -8.06 20.77 5.32
CA VAL A 73 -8.28 19.35 5.50
C VAL A 73 -7.73 18.65 4.27
N THR A 74 -6.46 18.27 4.35
CA THR A 74 -5.95 17.20 3.50
C THR A 74 -6.80 15.97 3.78
N THR A 75 -7.49 15.46 2.75
CA THR A 75 -8.37 14.32 2.95
C THR A 75 -7.52 13.08 3.22
N ALA A 76 -8.02 12.10 3.98
CA ALA A 76 -7.30 10.85 4.24
C ALA A 76 -6.78 10.21 2.93
N SER A 77 -7.52 10.38 1.83
CA SER A 77 -7.14 9.89 0.50
C SER A 77 -5.89 10.55 -0.09
N ASP A 78 -5.62 11.82 0.24
CA ASP A 78 -4.43 12.53 -0.23
C ASP A 78 -3.17 12.05 0.52
N ILE A 79 -3.31 11.78 1.82
CA ILE A 79 -2.25 11.21 2.65
C ILE A 79 -1.90 9.81 2.14
N ASP A 80 -2.91 8.97 1.91
CA ASP A 80 -2.73 7.62 1.37
C ASP A 80 -2.03 7.64 0.00
N ARG A 81 -2.43 8.57 -0.88
CA ARG A 81 -1.79 8.74 -2.20
C ARG A 81 -0.33 9.19 -2.09
N ALA A 82 -0.03 10.16 -1.21
CA ALA A 82 1.35 10.61 -1.00
C ALA A 82 2.25 9.48 -0.48
N MET A 83 1.74 8.68 0.47
CA MET A 83 2.45 7.52 1.00
C MET A 83 2.69 6.46 -0.07
N LEU A 84 1.70 6.18 -0.93
CA LEU A 84 1.84 5.25 -2.06
C LEU A 84 2.92 5.71 -3.05
N ASN A 85 2.95 6.99 -3.39
CA ASN A 85 3.96 7.54 -4.31
C ASN A 85 5.38 7.35 -3.76
N VAL A 86 5.59 7.56 -2.46
CA VAL A 86 6.90 7.36 -1.80
C VAL A 86 7.32 5.89 -1.83
N LEU A 87 6.37 4.97 -1.62
CA LEU A 87 6.65 3.53 -1.70
C LEU A 87 6.99 3.10 -3.13
N GLU A 88 6.29 3.64 -4.14
CA GLU A 88 6.57 3.36 -5.54
C GLU A 88 7.94 3.92 -5.97
N GLU A 89 8.30 5.12 -5.51
CA GLU A 89 9.64 5.68 -5.73
C GLU A 89 10.72 4.78 -5.12
N ASN A 90 10.55 4.31 -3.88
CA ASN A 90 11.50 3.40 -3.25
C ASN A 90 11.63 2.08 -4.04
N ALA A 91 10.54 1.53 -4.55
CA ALA A 91 10.61 0.32 -5.37
C ALA A 91 11.46 0.56 -6.64
N ARG A 92 11.29 1.71 -7.31
CA ARG A 92 12.09 2.08 -8.49
C ARG A 92 13.58 2.28 -8.13
N LEU A 93 13.87 2.98 -7.04
CA LEU A 93 15.24 3.20 -6.59
C LEU A 93 15.95 1.88 -6.22
N LEU A 94 15.25 0.97 -5.54
CA LEU A 94 15.79 -0.35 -5.19
C LEU A 94 16.06 -1.22 -6.42
N ASN A 95 15.16 -1.20 -7.42
CA ASN A 95 15.41 -1.87 -8.69
C ASN A 95 16.62 -1.27 -9.43
N GLN A 96 16.82 0.05 -9.35
CA GLN A 96 17.99 0.70 -9.93
C GLN A 96 19.28 0.33 -9.18
N ILE A 97 19.23 0.23 -7.84
CA ILE A 97 20.33 -0.26 -7.02
C ILE A 97 20.71 -1.68 -7.43
N GLU A 98 19.72 -2.57 -7.57
CA GLU A 98 19.91 -3.94 -8.04
C GLU A 98 20.60 -3.97 -9.41
N ALA A 99 20.07 -3.22 -10.39
CA ALA A 99 20.66 -3.14 -11.72
C ALA A 99 22.13 -2.67 -11.68
N ASN A 100 22.44 -1.64 -10.91
CA ASN A 100 23.80 -1.13 -10.75
C ASN A 100 24.73 -2.15 -10.09
N ILE A 101 24.26 -2.95 -9.14
CA ILE A 101 25.07 -4.03 -8.55
C ILE A 101 25.35 -5.10 -9.60
N LEU A 102 24.35 -5.51 -10.38
CA LEU A 102 24.49 -6.51 -11.44
C LEU A 102 25.42 -6.05 -12.56
N THR A 103 25.46 -4.75 -12.86
CA THR A 103 26.39 -4.16 -13.84
C THR A 103 27.76 -3.78 -13.25
N SER A 104 28.04 -4.13 -11.99
CA SER A 104 29.29 -3.78 -11.30
C SER A 104 29.54 -2.26 -11.18
N GLN A 105 28.46 -1.48 -11.08
CA GLN A 105 28.45 -0.02 -10.92
C GLN A 105 27.92 0.40 -9.53
N ALA A 106 28.27 -0.34 -8.47
CA ALA A 106 27.78 -0.09 -7.11
C ALA A 106 28.09 1.32 -6.57
N GLN A 107 29.13 1.98 -7.07
CA GLN A 107 29.47 3.37 -6.75
C GLN A 107 28.35 4.36 -7.11
N ASN A 108 27.50 4.04 -8.10
CA ASN A 108 26.37 4.88 -8.50
C ASN A 108 25.18 4.78 -7.54
N ASN A 109 25.25 3.92 -6.51
CA ASN A 109 24.15 3.68 -5.59
C ASN A 109 24.13 4.61 -4.38
N ILE A 110 25.19 5.40 -4.14
CA ILE A 110 25.30 6.24 -2.93
C ILE A 110 24.08 7.16 -2.81
N ASP A 111 23.77 7.93 -3.86
CA ASP A 111 22.61 8.83 -3.88
C ASP A 111 21.28 8.09 -3.80
N LEU A 112 21.18 6.91 -4.44
CA LEU A 112 19.98 6.08 -4.42
C LEU A 112 19.70 5.55 -3.00
N PHE A 113 20.74 5.14 -2.28
CA PHE A 113 20.63 4.73 -0.88
C PHE A 113 20.22 5.89 0.02
N HIS A 114 20.83 7.07 -0.16
CA HIS A 114 20.43 8.27 0.58
C HIS A 114 18.96 8.62 0.35
N ARG A 115 18.51 8.59 -0.91
CA ARG A 115 17.14 8.92 -1.26
C ARG A 115 16.15 7.89 -0.72
N THR A 116 16.45 6.60 -0.86
CA THR A 116 15.65 5.52 -0.29
C THR A 116 15.52 5.65 1.23
N ARG A 117 16.64 5.94 1.91
CA ARG A 117 16.67 6.15 3.36
C ARG A 117 15.86 7.37 3.79
N SER A 118 16.01 8.50 3.08
CA SER A 118 15.24 9.72 3.32
C SER A 118 13.74 9.46 3.19
N ASN A 119 13.33 8.76 2.14
CA ASN A 119 11.94 8.38 1.90
C ASN A 119 11.36 7.53 3.04
N ILE A 120 12.12 6.53 3.53
CA ILE A 120 11.69 5.70 4.68
C ILE A 120 11.53 6.55 5.94
N ASN A 121 12.49 7.41 6.24
CA ASN A 121 12.44 8.27 7.43
C ASN A 121 11.26 9.24 7.38
N ASN A 122 11.03 9.89 6.24
CA ASN A 122 9.89 10.77 6.02
C ASN A 122 8.57 10.02 6.17
N LEU A 123 8.45 8.81 5.60
CA LEU A 123 7.26 7.99 5.72
C LEU A 123 6.97 7.60 7.17
N LEU A 124 7.98 7.15 7.92
CA LEU A 124 7.84 6.82 9.34
C LEU A 124 7.41 8.03 10.16
N GLN A 125 7.98 9.20 9.86
CA GLN A 125 7.59 10.46 10.49
C GLN A 125 6.13 10.81 10.16
N SER A 126 5.73 10.75 8.88
CA SER A 126 4.34 11.01 8.48
C SER A 126 3.37 10.04 9.13
N MET A 127 3.68 8.74 9.17
CA MET A 127 2.85 7.71 9.82
C MET A 127 2.68 7.95 11.32
N SER A 128 3.70 8.49 12.00
CA SER A 128 3.61 8.82 13.43
C SER A 128 2.60 9.94 13.72
N GLN A 129 2.33 10.80 12.75
CA GLN A 129 1.38 11.91 12.87
C GLN A 129 -0.06 11.51 12.55
N ILE A 130 -0.27 10.33 11.93
CA ILE A 130 -1.61 9.84 11.59
C ILE A 130 -2.30 9.35 12.87
N PRO A 131 -3.45 9.93 13.25
CA PRO A 131 -4.19 9.50 14.43
C PRO A 131 -4.62 8.03 14.34
N GLY A 132 -4.64 7.32 15.47
CA GLY A 132 -5.15 5.96 15.55
C GLY A 132 -4.07 4.93 15.88
N ILE A 133 -4.13 3.76 15.25
CA ILE A 133 -3.21 2.65 15.55
C ILE A 133 -1.78 2.96 15.09
N MET A 134 -1.62 3.70 13.98
CA MET A 134 -0.30 4.03 13.42
C MET A 134 0.56 4.88 14.35
N SER A 135 -0.03 5.90 15.00
CA SER A 135 0.70 6.72 16.00
C SER A 135 1.06 5.99 17.29
N LYS A 136 0.42 4.83 17.55
CA LYS A 136 0.67 4.00 18.73
C LYS A 136 1.61 2.83 18.46
N MET A 137 2.08 2.66 17.22
CA MET A 137 2.99 1.56 16.92
C MET A 137 4.33 1.76 17.63
N PRO A 138 4.82 0.73 18.35
CA PRO A 138 6.11 0.80 19.01
C PRO A 138 7.22 0.90 17.96
N ARG A 139 8.31 1.59 18.33
CA ARG A 139 9.51 1.64 17.49
C ARG A 139 10.08 0.22 17.32
N LEU A 140 10.69 -0.02 16.17
CA LEU A 140 11.39 -1.27 15.92
C LEU A 140 12.48 -1.46 17.00
N PRO A 141 12.68 -2.70 17.50
CA PRO A 141 13.62 -2.98 18.58
C PRO A 141 15.09 -2.81 18.18
N ILE A 142 15.35 -2.51 16.91
CA ILE A 142 16.67 -2.35 16.33
C ILE A 142 16.73 -0.97 15.69
N SER A 143 17.74 -0.19 16.08
CA SER A 143 18.08 1.08 15.44
C SER A 143 19.22 0.89 14.44
N VAL A 144 19.21 1.66 13.36
CA VAL A 144 20.33 1.74 12.43
C VAL A 144 21.52 2.39 13.13
N ASP A 145 22.73 1.85 12.93
CA ASP A 145 23.95 2.52 13.37
C ASP A 145 24.21 3.71 12.45
N GLU A 146 23.81 4.88 12.93
CA GLU A 146 23.93 6.15 12.22
C GLU A 146 25.38 6.52 11.89
N LYS A 147 26.31 6.20 12.80
CA LYS A 147 27.73 6.51 12.59
C LYS A 147 28.29 5.66 11.47
N LEU A 148 28.04 4.34 11.52
CA LEU A 148 28.45 3.42 10.45
C LEU A 148 27.82 3.82 9.10
N CYS A 149 26.55 4.21 9.10
CA CYS A 149 25.85 4.65 7.90
C CYS A 149 26.48 5.92 7.31
N SER A 150 26.90 6.88 8.13
CA SER A 150 27.62 8.08 7.69
C SER A 150 29.01 7.78 7.10
N TYR A 151 29.70 6.74 7.57
CA TYR A 151 30.99 6.31 7.00
C TYR A 151 30.81 5.57 5.67
N LEU A 152 29.81 4.69 5.57
CA LEU A 152 29.57 3.87 4.37
C LEU A 152 28.93 4.64 3.23
N LEU A 153 28.09 5.63 3.55
CA LEU A 153 27.44 6.52 2.60
C LEU A 153 27.91 7.95 2.89
N PRO A 154 29.15 8.30 2.49
CA PRO A 154 29.67 9.64 2.68
C PRO A 154 28.76 10.60 1.93
N GLY A 155 28.04 11.44 2.69
CA GLY A 155 27.02 12.32 2.15
C GLY A 155 27.60 13.30 1.12
N VAL A 156 26.73 13.74 0.22
CA VAL A 156 26.87 14.79 -0.81
C VAL A 156 27.39 16.15 -0.27
N ASN A 157 27.69 16.26 1.02
CA ASN A 157 28.25 17.47 1.64
C ASN A 157 29.68 17.83 1.19
N LEU A 158 30.35 17.01 0.37
CA LEU A 158 31.62 17.45 -0.23
C LEU A 158 31.43 18.52 -1.32
N VAL A 159 30.25 18.62 -1.94
CA VAL A 159 30.03 19.63 -2.98
C VAL A 159 29.82 21.03 -2.39
N ASN A 160 29.29 21.14 -1.16
CA ASN A 160 29.20 22.41 -0.45
C ASN A 160 30.47 22.77 0.35
N ALA A 161 31.38 21.81 0.58
CA ALA A 161 32.64 22.04 1.29
C ALA A 161 33.79 22.48 0.36
N LEU A 162 33.59 22.47 -0.97
CA LEU A 162 34.57 22.93 -1.96
C LEU A 162 34.27 24.35 -2.50
N LEU A 163 33.33 25.07 -1.87
CA LEU A 163 32.96 26.45 -2.22
C LEU A 163 33.15 27.47 -1.06
N LEU A 164 33.99 27.13 -0.08
CA LEU A 164 34.57 28.06 0.91
C LEU A 164 36.08 27.90 0.92
#